data_AF-A0A526RRE9-F1
#
_entry.id   AF-A0A526RRE9-F1
#
_cell.length_a   1.000
_cell.length_b   1.000
_cell.length_c   1.000
_cell.angle_alpha   90.00
_cell.angle_beta   90.00
_cell.angle_gamma   90.00
#
_symmetry.space_group_name_H-M   'P 1'
#
loop_
_entity.id
_entity.type
_entity.pdbx_description
1 polymer ?
#
loop_
_entity_poly.entity_id
_entity_poly.type
_entity_poly.pdbx_seq_one_letter_code
_entity_poly.pdbx_strand_id
1 'polypeptide(L)'
;MLDLSTLEGLPAPKAISVSSEADALAAIKAVFVDLATSYGLDVSGIIDLEGEPGNIQLQVGAFREVFYRAAINDGVKANLLAFAAGADLDHLAAFYDVVRLDGETDARLRARTVVAISGRSTAGSEDWYKSAAFRTSIRVKDVAVYRVGVGPDIRIAVLATDNFGEPDAALLAAVDAEVQKNSVRVISDRITVVSATSATVSVAADIWLLPTTPMT
;
A
#
# COMPACT_ATOMS: atom_id res chain seq x y z
N MET A 1 -11.62 -3.32 11.09
CA MET A 1 -12.16 -3.87 9.83
C MET A 1 -11.12 -3.59 8.75
N LEU A 2 -10.77 -4.57 7.93
CA LEU A 2 -9.77 -4.39 6.88
C LEU A 2 -10.34 -3.47 5.79
N ASP A 3 -9.67 -2.37 5.48
CA ASP A 3 -10.05 -1.47 4.40
C ASP A 3 -9.35 -1.89 3.10
N LEU A 4 -10.08 -2.57 2.22
CA LEU A 4 -9.56 -3.03 0.93
C LEU A 4 -9.39 -1.90 -0.09
N SER A 5 -9.95 -0.71 0.16
CA SER A 5 -9.79 0.44 -0.75
C SER A 5 -8.42 1.09 -0.64
N THR A 6 -7.76 0.95 0.52
CA THR A 6 -6.44 1.51 0.81
C THR A 6 -5.39 0.42 1.09
N LEU A 7 -5.82 -0.82 1.36
CA LEU A 7 -5.00 -1.95 1.81
C LEU A 7 -4.29 -1.69 3.15
N GLU A 8 -4.74 -0.70 3.90
CA GLU A 8 -4.17 -0.36 5.20
C GLU A 8 -4.55 -1.40 6.27
N GLY A 9 -3.61 -1.67 7.17
CA GLY A 9 -3.81 -2.59 8.29
C GLY A 9 -3.60 -4.08 7.98
N LEU A 10 -3.13 -4.43 6.77
CA LEU A 10 -2.68 -5.79 6.49
C LEU A 10 -1.43 -6.15 7.31
N PRO A 11 -1.37 -7.35 7.94
CA PRO A 11 -0.17 -7.79 8.62
C PRO A 11 0.94 -8.04 7.59
N ALA A 12 2.18 -7.68 7.97
CA ALA A 12 3.33 -7.91 7.11
C ALA A 12 3.45 -9.41 6.73
N PRO A 13 3.74 -9.73 5.46
CA PRO A 13 3.96 -11.11 5.04
C PRO A 13 5.18 -11.68 5.78
N LYS A 14 5.09 -12.97 6.13
CA LYS A 14 6.22 -13.74 6.66
C LYS A 14 6.60 -14.80 5.62
N ALA A 15 7.29 -14.38 4.56
CA ALA A 15 7.75 -15.32 3.53
C ALA A 15 8.80 -16.26 4.10
N ILE A 16 9.71 -15.72 4.91
CA ILE A 16 10.68 -16.49 5.70
C ILE A 16 10.47 -16.18 7.18
N SER A 17 10.47 -17.22 8.02
CA SER A 17 10.47 -17.05 9.46
C SER A 17 11.73 -16.30 9.90
N VAL A 18 11.53 -15.17 10.57
CA VAL A 18 12.64 -14.45 11.22
C VAL A 18 12.98 -15.23 12.48
N SER A 19 14.15 -15.86 12.49
CA SER A 19 14.76 -16.46 13.68
C SER A 19 15.39 -15.37 14.54
N SER A 20 15.43 -15.57 15.86
CA SER A 20 16.32 -14.77 16.69
C SER A 20 17.78 -15.11 16.38
N GLU A 21 18.70 -14.21 16.71
CA GLU A 21 20.14 -14.48 16.55
C GLU A 21 20.55 -15.74 17.34
N ALA A 22 20.00 -15.92 18.54
CA ALA A 22 20.25 -17.11 19.37
C ALA A 22 19.77 -18.40 18.68
N ASP A 23 18.58 -18.38 18.06
CA ASP A 23 18.06 -19.55 17.34
C ASP A 23 18.90 -19.85 16.08
N ALA A 24 19.32 -18.81 15.35
CA ALA A 24 20.18 -18.96 14.18
C ALA A 24 21.55 -19.52 14.57
N LEU A 25 22.15 -19.01 15.65
CA LEU A 25 23.43 -19.51 16.17
C LEU A 25 23.33 -20.97 16.60
N ALA A 26 22.26 -21.33 17.32
CA ALA A 26 22.02 -22.72 17.72
C ALA A 26 21.91 -23.66 16.52
N ALA A 27 21.18 -23.25 15.46
CA ALA A 27 21.04 -24.03 14.24
C ALA A 27 22.37 -24.19 13.49
N ILE A 28 23.14 -23.11 13.33
CA ILE A 28 24.44 -23.14 12.68
C ILE A 28 25.43 -24.01 13.46
N LYS A 29 25.46 -23.89 14.79
CA LYS A 29 26.31 -24.73 15.66
C LYS A 29 25.99 -26.21 15.50
N ALA A 30 24.71 -26.59 15.45
CA ALA A 30 24.32 -27.98 15.24
C ALA A 30 24.87 -28.53 13.91
N VAL A 31 24.78 -27.76 12.83
CA VAL A 31 25.35 -28.12 11.51
C VAL A 31 26.88 -28.21 11.57
N PHE A 32 27.54 -27.28 12.26
CA PHE A 32 28.99 -27.29 12.42
C PHE A 32 29.48 -28.54 13.18
N VAL A 33 28.82 -28.90 14.28
CA VAL A 33 29.17 -30.09 15.09
C VAL A 33 28.97 -31.37 14.27
N ASP A 34 27.87 -31.48 13.51
CA ASP A 34 27.60 -32.62 12.63
C ASP A 34 28.70 -32.77 11.56
N LEU A 35 29.05 -31.66 10.89
CA LEU A 35 30.09 -31.65 9.88
C LEU A 35 31.47 -31.97 10.46
N ALA A 36 31.83 -31.38 11.60
CA ALA A 36 33.10 -31.68 12.29
C ALA A 36 33.20 -33.17 12.66
N THR A 37 32.10 -33.75 13.16
CA THR A 37 32.02 -35.18 13.48
C THR A 37 32.22 -36.04 12.23
N SER A 38 31.66 -35.63 11.08
CA SER A 38 31.84 -36.34 9.80
C SER A 38 33.31 -36.40 9.32
N TYR A 39 34.13 -35.44 9.76
CA TYR A 39 35.58 -35.41 9.52
C TYR A 39 36.41 -36.01 10.67
N GLY A 40 35.77 -36.60 11.69
CA GLY A 40 36.44 -37.22 12.83
C GLY A 40 36.95 -36.24 13.89
N LEU A 41 36.43 -35.00 13.90
CA LEU A 41 36.77 -33.97 14.89
C LEU A 41 35.68 -33.90 15.98
N ASP A 42 36.07 -34.06 17.24
CA ASP A 42 35.19 -33.78 18.38
C ASP A 42 35.36 -32.33 18.83
N VAL A 43 34.38 -31.50 18.48
CA VAL A 43 34.31 -30.08 18.83
C VAL A 43 33.25 -29.80 19.91
N SER A 44 32.64 -30.86 20.46
CA SER A 44 31.56 -30.72 21.43
C SER A 44 32.05 -30.04 22.72
N GLY A 45 31.30 -29.05 23.20
CA GLY A 45 31.67 -28.22 24.36
C GLY A 45 32.80 -27.21 24.12
N ILE A 46 33.70 -27.44 23.16
CA ILE A 46 34.76 -26.47 22.78
C ILE A 46 34.14 -25.28 22.03
N ILE A 47 33.30 -25.57 21.04
CA ILE A 47 32.61 -24.57 20.20
C ILE A 47 31.59 -23.72 20.98
N ASP A 48 31.30 -24.08 22.23
CA ASP A 48 30.40 -23.32 23.11
C ASP A 48 31.11 -22.29 23.96
N LEU A 49 32.45 -22.32 24.03
CA LEU A 49 33.23 -21.32 24.72
C LEU A 49 33.15 -19.97 24.00
N GLU A 50 32.85 -18.89 24.72
CA GLU A 50 32.68 -17.55 24.14
C GLU A 50 33.95 -17.02 23.47
N GLY A 51 35.13 -17.37 24.01
CA GLY A 51 36.42 -16.96 23.48
C GLY A 51 36.98 -17.84 22.36
N GLU A 52 36.27 -18.89 21.96
CA GLU A 52 36.71 -19.78 20.89
C GLU A 52 36.51 -19.09 19.53
N PRO A 53 37.56 -18.96 18.70
CA PRO A 53 37.48 -18.22 17.43
C PRO A 53 36.41 -18.76 16.45
N GLY A 54 36.19 -20.08 16.42
CA GLY A 54 35.12 -20.71 15.66
C GLY A 54 33.74 -20.23 16.11
N ASN A 55 33.45 -20.17 17.40
CA ASN A 55 32.19 -19.69 17.95
C ASN A 55 31.92 -18.23 17.55
N ILE A 56 32.93 -17.37 17.63
CA ILE A 56 32.84 -15.97 17.16
C ILE A 56 32.52 -15.95 15.66
N GLN A 57 33.18 -16.78 14.85
CA GLN A 57 32.91 -16.88 13.41
C GLN A 57 31.49 -17.38 13.12
N LEU A 58 30.96 -18.33 13.91
CA LEU A 58 29.58 -18.80 13.78
C LEU A 58 28.57 -17.72 14.19
N GLN A 59 28.87 -16.90 15.20
CA GLN A 59 28.05 -15.73 15.57
C GLN A 59 27.97 -14.71 14.43
N VAL A 60 29.09 -14.42 13.74
CA VAL A 60 29.07 -13.57 12.53
C VAL A 60 28.17 -14.18 11.45
N GLY A 61 28.18 -15.51 11.29
CA GLY A 61 27.29 -16.24 10.39
C GLY A 61 25.81 -16.07 10.78
N ALA A 62 25.49 -16.29 12.05
CA ALA A 62 24.14 -16.17 12.60
C ALA A 62 23.58 -14.75 12.46
N PHE A 63 24.41 -13.74 12.78
CA PHE A 63 24.08 -12.33 12.58
C PHE A 63 23.73 -12.07 11.11
N ARG A 64 24.62 -12.43 10.18
CA ARG A 64 24.36 -12.26 8.74
C ARG A 64 23.10 -12.97 8.28
N GLU A 65 22.83 -14.17 8.78
CA GLU A 65 21.62 -14.92 8.44
C GLU A 65 20.35 -14.16 8.81
N VAL A 66 20.28 -13.57 10.01
CA VAL A 66 19.13 -12.74 10.43
C VAL A 66 18.95 -11.57 9.47
N PHE A 67 20.03 -10.87 9.10
CA PHE A 67 19.96 -9.77 8.13
C PHE A 67 19.52 -10.22 6.74
N TYR A 68 20.00 -11.37 6.25
CA TYR A 68 19.57 -11.89 4.95
C TYR A 68 18.10 -12.29 4.97
N ARG A 69 17.60 -12.93 6.03
CA ARG A 69 16.18 -13.26 6.18
C ARG A 69 15.32 -12.00 6.22
N ALA A 70 15.77 -10.96 6.91
CA ALA A 70 15.09 -9.67 6.92
C ALA A 70 15.07 -9.02 5.52
N ALA A 71 16.22 -8.98 4.84
CA ALA A 71 16.34 -8.43 3.48
C ALA A 71 15.45 -9.17 2.47
N ILE A 72 15.34 -10.50 2.57
CA ILE A 72 14.43 -11.28 1.72
C ILE A 72 12.98 -10.93 2.01
N ASN A 73 12.58 -10.82 3.28
CA ASN A 73 11.21 -10.43 3.64
C ASN A 73 10.89 -9.01 3.14
N ASP A 74 11.84 -8.09 3.20
CA ASP A 74 11.67 -6.74 2.66
C ASP A 74 11.57 -6.75 1.13
N GLY A 75 12.35 -7.60 0.43
CA GLY A 75 12.19 -7.85 -1.00
C GLY A 75 10.82 -8.42 -1.38
N VAL A 76 10.23 -9.28 -0.54
CA VAL A 76 8.86 -9.76 -0.74
C VAL A 76 7.84 -8.64 -0.51
N LYS A 77 8.00 -7.82 0.53
CA LYS A 77 7.13 -6.65 0.77
C LYS A 77 7.14 -5.67 -0.39
N ALA A 78 8.30 -5.42 -0.98
CA ALA A 78 8.45 -4.55 -2.14
C ALA A 78 7.62 -5.01 -3.36
N ASN A 79 7.30 -6.30 -3.45
CA ASN A 79 6.45 -6.87 -4.51
C ASN A 79 4.96 -6.89 -4.18
N LEU A 80 4.55 -6.40 -3.01
CA LEU A 80 3.15 -6.37 -2.59
C LEU A 80 2.65 -4.93 -2.54
N LEU A 81 1.57 -4.64 -3.28
CA LEU A 81 0.99 -3.28 -3.38
C LEU A 81 0.71 -2.64 -2.01
N ALA A 82 0.31 -3.44 -1.02
CA ALA A 82 0.04 -2.99 0.35
C ALA A 82 1.28 -2.46 1.10
N PHE A 83 2.48 -2.93 0.77
CA PHE A 83 3.71 -2.64 1.52
C PHE A 83 4.78 -1.91 0.70
N ALA A 84 4.72 -2.00 -0.63
CA ALA A 84 5.64 -1.31 -1.52
C ALA A 84 5.58 0.22 -1.31
N ALA A 85 6.74 0.86 -1.47
CA ALA A 85 6.94 2.30 -1.32
C ALA A 85 7.93 2.81 -2.38
N GLY A 86 7.91 4.12 -2.65
CA GLY A 86 8.80 4.75 -3.61
C GLY A 86 8.79 4.08 -4.99
N ALA A 87 9.98 3.78 -5.53
CA ALA A 87 10.16 3.23 -6.86
C ALA A 87 9.53 1.83 -7.05
N ASP A 88 9.55 0.99 -6.00
CA ASP A 88 8.92 -0.34 -6.09
C ASP A 88 7.40 -0.22 -6.28
N LEU A 89 6.78 0.73 -5.58
CA LEU A 89 5.37 1.05 -5.77
C LEU A 89 5.09 1.62 -7.16
N ASP A 90 5.99 2.45 -7.69
CA ASP A 90 5.86 3.01 -9.05
C ASP A 90 5.87 1.91 -10.10
N HIS A 91 6.77 0.93 -9.97
CA HIS A 91 6.84 -0.22 -10.87
C HIS A 91 5.59 -1.09 -10.79
N LEU A 92 5.07 -1.34 -9.58
CA LEU A 92 3.83 -2.10 -9.40
C LEU A 92 2.61 -1.35 -9.96
N ALA A 93 2.52 -0.04 -9.71
CA ALA A 93 1.43 0.79 -10.23
C ALA A 93 1.46 0.86 -11.77
N ALA A 94 2.65 0.97 -12.35
CA ALA A 94 2.83 1.01 -13.81
C ALA A 94 2.37 -0.28 -14.49
N PHE A 95 2.51 -1.44 -13.85
CA PHE A 95 1.96 -2.71 -14.37
C PHE A 95 0.43 -2.67 -14.54
N TYR A 96 -0.26 -1.83 -13.75
CA TYR A 96 -1.71 -1.60 -13.84
C TYR A 96 -2.05 -0.30 -14.58
N ASP A 97 -1.16 0.21 -15.42
CA ASP A 97 -1.33 1.43 -16.22
C ASP A 97 -1.57 2.70 -15.37
N VAL A 98 -1.10 2.70 -14.11
CA VAL A 98 -1.17 3.86 -13.21
C VAL A 98 0.21 4.47 -13.05
N VAL A 99 0.34 5.75 -13.43
CA VAL A 99 1.57 6.53 -13.29
C VAL A 99 1.38 7.56 -12.17
N ARG A 100 2.45 7.74 -11.38
CA ARG A 100 2.51 8.72 -10.30
C ARG A 100 2.37 10.15 -10.85
N LEU A 101 1.51 10.93 -10.22
CA LEU A 101 1.37 12.36 -10.50
C LEU A 101 2.42 13.18 -9.73
N ASP A 102 2.75 14.36 -10.24
CA ASP A 102 3.68 15.25 -9.53
C ASP A 102 3.14 15.62 -8.13
N GLY A 103 4.00 15.55 -7.12
CA GLY A 103 3.64 15.75 -5.71
C GLY A 103 2.74 14.66 -5.08
N GLU A 104 2.51 13.54 -5.73
CA GLU A 104 1.64 12.47 -5.22
C GLU A 104 2.32 11.57 -4.17
N THR A 105 1.63 11.34 -3.05
CA THR A 105 2.09 10.44 -1.98
C THR A 105 1.89 8.96 -2.30
N ASP A 106 2.69 8.09 -1.68
CA ASP A 106 2.57 6.63 -1.85
C ASP A 106 1.19 6.10 -1.45
N ALA A 107 0.59 6.64 -0.39
CA ALA A 107 -0.75 6.27 0.02
C ALA A 107 -1.79 6.60 -1.06
N ARG A 108 -1.66 7.77 -1.71
CA ARG A 108 -2.58 8.18 -2.77
C ARG A 108 -2.40 7.35 -4.04
N LEU A 109 -1.15 7.10 -4.44
CA LEU A 109 -0.84 6.24 -5.59
C LEU A 109 -1.40 4.84 -5.38
N ARG A 110 -1.18 4.24 -4.20
CA ARG A 110 -1.72 2.91 -3.86
C ARG A 110 -3.24 2.87 -3.97
N ALA A 111 -3.94 3.84 -3.37
CA ALA A 111 -5.40 3.91 -3.45
C ALA A 111 -5.89 4.04 -4.91
N ARG A 112 -5.21 4.83 -5.75
CA ARG A 112 -5.53 4.93 -7.18
C ARG A 112 -5.29 3.61 -7.92
N THR A 113 -4.21 2.91 -7.63
CA THR A 113 -3.91 1.61 -8.22
C THR A 113 -4.99 0.59 -7.85
N VAL A 114 -5.45 0.55 -6.60
CA VAL A 114 -6.56 -0.31 -6.18
C VAL A 114 -7.84 -0.01 -6.97
N VAL A 115 -8.20 1.27 -7.09
CA VAL A 115 -9.39 1.67 -7.86
C VAL A 115 -9.24 1.34 -9.35
N ALA A 116 -8.05 1.52 -9.93
CA ALA A 116 -7.79 1.14 -11.32
C ALA A 116 -7.94 -0.38 -11.55
N ILE A 117 -7.49 -1.20 -10.59
CA ILE A 117 -7.67 -2.66 -10.62
C ILE A 117 -9.16 -3.02 -10.56
N SER A 118 -9.91 -2.45 -9.63
CA SER A 118 -11.37 -2.69 -9.51
C SER A 118 -12.15 -2.18 -10.74
N GLY A 119 -11.69 -1.06 -11.31
CA GLY A 119 -12.27 -0.41 -12.48
C GLY A 119 -11.93 -1.06 -13.81
N ARG A 120 -11.09 -2.10 -13.87
CA ARG A 120 -10.55 -2.67 -15.12
C ARG A 120 -11.58 -3.32 -16.06
N SER A 121 -12.86 -3.31 -15.68
CA SER A 121 -13.96 -3.75 -16.53
C SER A 121 -14.12 -2.85 -17.75
N THR A 122 -14.16 -3.46 -18.94
CA THR A 122 -14.42 -2.76 -20.20
C THR A 122 -15.87 -2.27 -20.34
N ALA A 123 -16.76 -2.67 -19.43
CA ALA A 123 -18.17 -2.30 -19.44
C ALA A 123 -18.48 -0.95 -18.76
N GLY A 124 -17.47 -0.23 -18.24
CA GLY A 124 -17.66 1.08 -17.62
C GLY A 124 -18.33 1.02 -16.24
N SER A 125 -17.73 0.31 -15.30
CA SER A 125 -18.18 0.31 -13.90
C SER A 125 -17.99 1.69 -13.24
N GLU A 126 -18.55 1.87 -12.04
CA GLU A 126 -18.32 3.08 -11.23
C GLU A 126 -16.81 3.35 -11.03
N ASP A 127 -16.06 2.30 -10.69
CA ASP A 127 -14.61 2.38 -10.49
C ASP A 127 -13.83 2.69 -11.78
N TRP A 128 -14.34 2.31 -12.97
CA TRP A 128 -13.71 2.66 -14.25
C TRP A 128 -13.67 4.18 -14.43
N TYR A 129 -14.82 4.83 -14.29
CA TYR A 129 -14.93 6.29 -14.41
C TYR A 129 -14.24 7.00 -13.24
N LYS A 130 -14.27 6.43 -12.03
CA LYS A 130 -13.54 6.93 -10.86
C LYS A 130 -12.02 6.93 -11.11
N SER A 131 -11.47 5.85 -11.68
CA SER A 131 -10.05 5.74 -12.00
C SER A 131 -9.61 6.78 -13.04
N ALA A 132 -10.46 7.02 -14.05
CA ALA A 132 -10.22 8.04 -15.07
C ALA A 132 -10.23 9.45 -14.47
N ALA A 133 -11.18 9.76 -13.58
CA ALA A 133 -11.20 11.05 -12.90
C ALA A 133 -9.97 11.24 -11.99
N PHE A 134 -9.54 10.22 -11.26
CA PHE A 134 -8.38 10.29 -10.36
C PHE A 134 -7.04 10.52 -11.06
N ARG A 135 -6.86 10.08 -12.32
CA ARG A 135 -5.59 10.32 -13.03
C ARG A 135 -5.42 11.75 -13.57
N THR A 136 -6.44 12.60 -13.44
CA THR A 136 -6.38 13.99 -13.96
C THR A 136 -5.60 14.94 -13.07
N SER A 137 -5.75 14.83 -11.75
CA SER A 137 -5.14 15.74 -10.80
C SER A 137 -5.11 15.15 -9.40
N ILE A 138 -4.04 15.44 -8.66
CA ILE A 138 -3.92 15.14 -7.22
C ILE A 138 -4.98 15.89 -6.38
N ARG A 139 -5.54 16.99 -6.92
CA ARG A 139 -6.60 17.78 -6.26
C ARG A 139 -7.93 17.05 -6.17
N VAL A 140 -8.11 15.97 -6.94
CA VAL A 140 -9.31 15.13 -6.83
C VAL A 140 -9.16 14.24 -5.59
N LYS A 141 -9.89 14.59 -4.52
CA LYS A 141 -9.89 13.86 -3.24
C LYS A 141 -10.65 12.55 -3.36
N ASP A 142 -11.88 12.63 -3.84
CA ASP A 142 -12.75 11.48 -4.07
C ASP A 142 -13.71 11.75 -5.23
N VAL A 143 -14.28 10.69 -5.79
CA VAL A 143 -15.27 10.77 -6.86
C VAL A 143 -16.35 9.74 -6.63
N ALA A 144 -17.60 10.19 -6.72
CA ALA A 144 -18.77 9.34 -6.75
C ALA A 144 -19.32 9.28 -8.17
N VAL A 145 -19.46 8.07 -8.70
CA VAL A 145 -20.03 7.82 -10.03
C VAL A 145 -21.35 7.12 -9.83
N TYR A 146 -22.43 7.66 -10.39
CA TYR A 146 -23.75 7.07 -10.24
C TYR A 146 -24.65 7.40 -11.43
N ARG A 147 -25.66 6.55 -11.61
CA ARG A 147 -26.66 6.70 -12.67
C ARG A 147 -27.80 7.61 -12.23
N VAL A 148 -28.33 8.41 -13.16
CA VAL A 148 -29.57 9.18 -12.94
C VAL A 148 -30.73 8.48 -13.65
N GLY A 149 -31.65 7.93 -12.87
CA GLY A 149 -32.82 7.22 -13.39
C GLY A 149 -32.46 5.93 -14.13
N VAL A 150 -33.19 5.63 -15.21
CA VAL A 150 -33.07 4.39 -16.00
C VAL A 150 -32.49 4.60 -17.39
N GLY A 151 -32.01 5.81 -17.72
CA GLY A 151 -31.32 6.16 -18.97
C GLY A 151 -29.82 5.89 -18.90
N PRO A 152 -29.04 6.09 -19.97
CA PRO A 152 -27.58 5.95 -19.94
C PRO A 152 -26.87 7.18 -19.35
N ASP A 153 -27.59 8.01 -18.59
CA ASP A 153 -27.09 9.26 -18.03
C ASP A 153 -26.33 8.99 -16.72
N ILE A 154 -25.03 9.26 -16.74
CA ILE A 154 -24.10 9.05 -15.62
C ILE A 154 -23.66 10.40 -15.08
N ARG A 155 -23.69 10.55 -13.76
CA ARG A 155 -23.09 11.68 -13.05
C ARG A 155 -21.81 11.27 -12.37
N ILE A 156 -20.80 12.12 -12.53
CA ILE A 156 -19.51 12.01 -11.87
C ILE A 156 -19.39 13.21 -10.93
N ALA A 157 -19.63 12.99 -9.64
CA ALA A 157 -19.51 14.02 -8.62
C ALA A 157 -18.07 14.05 -8.10
N VAL A 158 -17.39 15.18 -8.29
CA VAL A 158 -15.98 15.36 -7.95
C VAL A 158 -15.85 16.11 -6.63
N LEU A 159 -15.12 15.52 -5.68
CA LEU A 159 -14.74 16.16 -4.42
C LEU A 159 -13.28 16.62 -4.51
N ALA A 160 -13.02 17.90 -4.24
CA ALA A 160 -11.68 18.46 -4.23
C ALA A 160 -10.98 18.27 -2.88
N THR A 161 -9.64 18.35 -2.87
CA THR A 161 -8.84 18.41 -1.64
C THR A 161 -8.82 19.81 -1.02
N ASP A 162 -9.08 20.85 -1.82
CA ASP A 162 -9.12 22.25 -1.43
C ASP A 162 -10.55 22.81 -1.41
N ASN A 163 -10.70 24.10 -1.11
CA ASN A 163 -11.97 24.83 -1.17
C ASN A 163 -13.15 24.12 -0.48
N PHE A 164 -12.91 23.54 0.70
CA PHE A 164 -13.93 22.79 1.45
C PHE A 164 -14.59 21.64 0.67
N GLY A 165 -13.88 21.07 -0.30
CA GLY A 165 -14.37 19.97 -1.15
C GLY A 165 -14.91 20.42 -2.51
N GLU A 166 -14.97 21.71 -2.79
CA GLU A 166 -15.56 22.24 -4.02
C GLU A 166 -14.51 22.44 -5.13
N PRO A 167 -14.50 21.62 -6.19
CA PRO A 167 -13.62 21.80 -7.34
C PRO A 167 -13.93 23.10 -8.09
N ASP A 168 -12.88 23.80 -8.50
CA ASP A 168 -13.01 24.94 -9.41
C ASP A 168 -13.38 24.50 -10.85
N ALA A 169 -13.74 25.48 -11.69
CA ALA A 169 -14.13 25.23 -13.07
C ALA A 169 -13.02 24.57 -13.91
N ALA A 170 -11.74 24.85 -13.59
CA ALA A 170 -10.62 24.27 -14.31
C ALA A 170 -10.45 22.78 -13.99
N LEU A 171 -10.62 22.39 -12.71
CA LEU A 171 -10.58 21.00 -12.28
C LEU A 171 -11.76 20.21 -12.84
N LEU A 172 -12.97 20.77 -12.80
CA LEU A 172 -14.15 20.13 -13.42
C LEU A 172 -13.98 19.94 -14.93
N ALA A 173 -13.46 20.94 -15.64
CA ALA A 173 -13.19 20.85 -17.07
C ALA A 173 -12.10 19.81 -17.39
N ALA A 174 -11.05 19.71 -16.57
CA ALA A 174 -10.01 18.69 -16.74
C ALA A 174 -10.56 17.27 -16.53
N VAL A 175 -11.40 17.07 -15.52
CA VAL A 175 -12.07 15.78 -15.28
C VAL A 175 -13.02 15.45 -16.44
N ASP A 176 -13.85 16.40 -16.89
CA ASP A 176 -14.76 16.20 -18.01
C ASP A 176 -13.99 15.83 -19.29
N ALA A 177 -12.94 16.57 -19.64
CA ALA A 177 -12.12 16.27 -20.80
C ALA A 177 -11.51 14.85 -20.76
N GLU A 178 -11.17 14.34 -19.58
CA GLU A 178 -10.62 13.00 -19.41
C GLU A 178 -11.67 11.90 -19.59
N VAL A 179 -12.81 12.03 -18.91
CA VAL A 179 -13.86 10.99 -18.92
C VAL A 179 -14.59 10.92 -20.25
N GLN A 180 -14.57 12.00 -21.04
CA GLN A 180 -15.19 12.05 -22.37
C GLN A 180 -14.30 11.44 -23.48
N LYS A 181 -13.03 11.10 -23.21
CA LYS A 181 -12.12 10.49 -24.21
C LYS A 181 -12.70 9.18 -24.74
N ASN A 182 -12.49 8.93 -26.04
CA ASN A 182 -12.95 7.68 -26.69
C ASN A 182 -12.35 6.41 -26.07
N SER A 183 -11.19 6.51 -25.41
CA SER A 183 -10.55 5.41 -24.69
C SER A 183 -11.13 5.16 -23.30
N VAL A 184 -12.05 6.02 -22.83
CA VAL A 184 -12.66 5.96 -21.49
C VAL A 184 -14.16 5.81 -21.59
N ARG A 185 -14.83 6.72 -22.31
CA ARG A 185 -16.28 6.76 -22.38
C ARG A 185 -16.83 5.54 -23.10
N VAL A 186 -17.68 4.79 -22.43
CA VAL A 186 -18.47 3.73 -23.08
C VAL A 186 -19.44 4.38 -24.06
N ILE A 187 -19.59 3.76 -25.24
CA ILE A 187 -20.28 4.35 -26.40
C ILE A 187 -21.68 4.90 -26.07
N SER A 188 -22.44 4.18 -25.23
CA SER A 188 -23.81 4.53 -24.88
C SER A 188 -23.92 5.61 -23.81
N ASP A 189 -22.87 5.83 -23.03
CA ASP A 189 -22.94 6.62 -21.81
C ASP A 189 -22.94 8.12 -22.08
N ARG A 190 -23.81 8.81 -21.36
CA ARG A 190 -23.95 10.27 -21.37
C ARG A 190 -23.46 10.81 -20.04
N ILE A 191 -22.21 11.27 -20.03
CA ILE A 191 -21.53 11.65 -18.80
C ILE A 191 -21.73 13.15 -18.54
N THR A 192 -22.08 13.48 -17.30
CA THR A 192 -22.06 14.85 -16.78
C THR A 192 -21.19 14.91 -15.54
N VAL A 193 -20.16 15.75 -15.56
CA VAL A 193 -19.32 16.00 -14.39
C VAL A 193 -19.93 17.13 -13.57
N VAL A 194 -20.05 16.93 -12.25
CA VAL A 194 -20.63 17.89 -11.31
C VAL A 194 -19.74 18.06 -10.09
N SER A 195 -19.82 19.21 -9.45
CA SER A 195 -19.19 19.44 -8.14
C SER A 195 -19.91 18.62 -7.05
N ALA A 196 -19.15 18.03 -6.14
CA ALA A 196 -19.72 17.47 -4.91
C ALA A 196 -20.25 18.61 -4.02
N THR A 197 -21.42 18.41 -3.42
CA THR A 197 -22.01 19.37 -2.48
C THR A 197 -21.60 19.00 -1.07
N SER A 198 -21.08 19.97 -0.30
CA SER A 198 -20.80 19.78 1.11
C SER A 198 -22.03 20.08 1.97
N ALA A 199 -22.27 19.30 3.02
CA ALA A 199 -23.27 19.59 4.05
C ALA A 199 -22.55 19.69 5.40
N THR A 200 -22.67 20.83 6.07
CA THR A 200 -22.09 21.01 7.41
C THR A 200 -23.02 20.40 8.44
N VAL A 201 -22.52 19.44 9.21
CA VAL A 201 -23.25 18.82 10.33
C VAL A 201 -22.62 19.28 11.63
N SER A 202 -23.38 19.99 12.46
CA SER A 202 -22.94 20.38 13.81
C SER A 202 -22.96 19.16 14.72
N VAL A 203 -21.79 18.77 15.22
CA VAL A 203 -21.64 17.67 16.19
C VAL A 203 -21.41 18.25 17.57
N ALA A 204 -22.25 17.87 18.54
CA ALA A 204 -22.05 18.15 19.96
C ALA A 204 -21.70 16.83 20.67
N ALA A 205 -20.67 16.83 21.50
CA ALA A 205 -20.24 15.66 22.25
C ALA A 205 -19.89 16.04 23.68
N ASP A 206 -20.37 15.26 24.64
CA ASP A 206 -19.94 15.30 26.03
C ASP A 206 -18.74 14.38 26.19
N ILE A 207 -17.59 14.94 26.57
CA ILE A 207 -16.33 14.20 26.72
C ILE A 207 -15.95 14.17 28.20
N TRP A 208 -15.84 12.96 28.75
CA TRP A 208 -15.30 12.75 30.11
C TRP A 208 -13.82 12.38 30.02
N LEU A 209 -12.98 13.21 30.59
CA LEU A 209 -11.54 12.95 30.71
C LEU A 209 -11.25 12.09 31.94
N LEU A 210 -10.23 11.23 31.85
CA LEU A 210 -9.74 10.49 33.01
C LEU A 210 -9.02 11.44 33.99
N PRO A 211 -8.99 11.14 35.30
CA PRO A 211 -8.35 12.00 36.31
C PRO A 211 -6.85 12.28 36.07
N THR A 212 -6.18 11.43 35.29
CA THR A 212 -4.75 11.52 34.97
C THR A 212 -4.46 12.25 33.65
N THR A 213 -5.49 12.76 32.95
CA THR A 213 -5.32 13.42 31.66
C THR A 213 -4.64 14.79 31.87
N PRO A 214 -3.51 15.10 31.19
CA PRO A 214 -2.89 16.42 31.27
C PRO A 214 -3.83 17.51 30.74
N MET A 215 -3.99 18.58 31.50
CA MET A 215 -4.72 19.78 31.09
C MET A 215 -3.77 20.69 30.32
N THR A 216 -3.54 20.39 29.04
CA THR A 216 -2.83 21.26 28.10
C THR A 216 -3.57 21.32 26.79
#